data_AF-A0A2H0YS35-F1
#
_entry.id   AF-A0A2H0YS35-F1
#
_cell.length_a   1.000
_cell.length_b   1.000
_cell.length_c   1.000
_cell.angle_alpha   90.00
_cell.angle_beta   90.00
_cell.angle_gamma   90.00
#
_symmetry.space_group_name_H-M   'P 1'
#
loop_
_entity.id
_entity.type
_entity.pdbx_description
1 polymer ?
#
loop_
_entity_poly.entity_id
_entity_poly.type
_entity_poly.pdbx_seq_one_letter_code
_entity_poly.pdbx_strand_id
1 'polypeptide(L)'
;MKAFQSHIPRFQAYYAMKLNHHSLITSRVVENGMGLDVASKRELSMAIKSGASKIVYFSPGKSDDDLIYAVKHADIVRIHIDSFNELRRLGKITNKMKKHVEVGIRTHTLSHGLWSKYGIPIKGLKKFWKEADIYPLPFYKIKWHSFSPIA
;
A
#
# COMPACT_ATOMS: atom_id res chain seq x y z
N MET A 1 -8.64 18.30 4.85
CA MET A 1 -8.98 17.78 3.51
C MET A 1 -9.63 18.80 2.57
N LYS A 2 -10.41 19.77 3.07
CA LYS A 2 -11.13 20.76 2.25
C LYS A 2 -10.26 21.47 1.19
N ALA A 3 -9.03 21.85 1.53
CA ALA A 3 -8.12 22.57 0.62
C ALA A 3 -7.82 21.84 -0.71
N PHE A 4 -7.68 20.51 -0.67
CA PHE A 4 -7.33 19.72 -1.86
C PHE A 4 -8.55 19.16 -2.59
N GLN A 5 -9.63 18.86 -1.86
CA GLN A 5 -10.84 18.27 -2.44
C GLN A 5 -11.51 19.17 -3.48
N SER A 6 -11.43 20.49 -3.34
CA SER A 6 -12.00 21.44 -4.30
C SER A 6 -11.22 21.55 -5.60
N HIS A 7 -9.95 21.14 -5.61
CA HIS A 7 -9.04 21.35 -6.75
C HIS A 7 -8.59 20.05 -7.44
N ILE A 8 -8.69 18.91 -6.76
CA ILE A 8 -8.20 17.63 -7.28
C ILE A 8 -9.36 16.64 -7.42
N PRO A 9 -9.82 16.36 -8.65
CA PRO A 9 -10.86 15.35 -8.87
C PRO A 9 -10.37 13.97 -8.40
N ARG A 10 -11.25 13.23 -7.72
CA ARG A 10 -10.97 11.87 -7.18
C ARG A 10 -9.82 11.85 -6.17
N PHE A 11 -9.73 12.86 -5.31
CA PHE A 11 -8.77 12.94 -4.22
C PHE A 11 -9.16 12.06 -3.01
N GLN A 12 -8.18 11.36 -2.44
CA GLN A 12 -8.28 10.70 -1.15
C GLN A 12 -6.97 10.90 -0.39
N ALA A 13 -7.06 11.46 0.81
CA ALA A 13 -5.90 11.62 1.68
C ALA A 13 -5.70 10.37 2.55
N TYR A 14 -4.44 10.06 2.82
CA TYR A 14 -3.99 9.03 3.76
C TYR A 14 -3.01 9.66 4.73
N TYR A 15 -3.20 9.42 6.03
CA TYR A 15 -2.28 9.87 7.06
C TYR A 15 -1.23 8.80 7.34
N ALA A 16 0.04 9.15 7.24
CA ALA A 16 1.15 8.23 7.50
C ALA A 16 1.33 8.04 9.02
N MET A 17 1.03 6.84 9.52
CA MET A 17 1.08 6.53 10.95
C MET A 17 2.48 6.65 11.56
N LYS A 18 3.52 6.52 10.74
CA LYS A 18 4.92 6.75 11.15
C LYS A 18 5.18 8.15 11.69
N LEU A 19 4.33 9.14 11.38
CA LEU A 19 4.46 10.50 11.90
C LEU A 19 4.05 10.58 13.37
N ASN A 20 2.85 10.09 13.68
CA ASN A 20 2.35 9.96 15.05
C ASN A 20 1.19 8.94 15.10
N HIS A 21 1.42 7.82 15.76
CA HIS A 21 0.43 6.74 15.87
C HIS A 21 -0.39 6.79 17.17
N HIS A 22 -0.37 7.91 17.91
CA HIS A 22 -1.18 8.09 19.10
C HIS A 22 -2.68 7.93 18.78
N SER A 23 -3.40 7.16 19.59
CA SER A 23 -4.79 6.75 19.33
C SER A 23 -5.73 7.94 19.10
N LEU A 24 -5.62 8.99 19.91
CA LEU A 24 -6.44 10.20 19.74
C LEU A 24 -6.24 10.86 18.37
N ILE A 25 -5.01 10.86 17.84
CA ILE A 25 -4.70 11.47 16.55
C ILE A 25 -5.25 10.59 15.42
N THR A 26 -4.99 9.28 15.48
CA THR A 26 -5.43 8.35 14.44
C THR A 26 -6.96 8.27 14.39
N SER A 27 -7.64 8.22 15.54
CA SER A 27 -9.10 8.28 15.60
C SER A 27 -9.63 9.58 14.99
N ARG A 28 -9.06 10.73 15.34
CA ARG A 28 -9.51 12.02 14.79
C ARG A 28 -9.30 12.11 13.28
N VAL A 29 -8.19 11.60 12.77
CA VAL A 29 -7.90 11.52 11.33
C VAL A 29 -8.95 10.65 10.62
N VAL A 30 -9.27 9.48 11.18
CA VAL A 30 -10.27 8.55 10.62
C VAL A 30 -11.67 9.16 10.63
N GLU A 31 -12.09 9.79 11.74
CA GLU A 31 -13.37 10.51 11.85
C GLU A 31 -13.53 11.59 10.79
N ASN A 32 -12.43 12.24 10.41
CA ASN A 32 -12.46 13.27 9.38
C ASN A 32 -12.52 12.70 7.95
N GLY A 33 -12.51 11.37 7.77
CA GLY A 33 -12.66 10.69 6.48
C GLY A 33 -11.34 10.39 5.75
N MET A 34 -10.20 10.54 6.42
CA MET A 34 -8.90 10.16 5.88
C MET A 34 -8.66 8.65 6.00
N GLY A 35 -7.94 8.07 5.05
CA GLY A 35 -7.38 6.73 5.22
C GLY A 35 -6.09 6.76 6.04
N LEU A 36 -5.55 5.59 6.34
CA LEU A 36 -4.27 5.44 7.03
C LEU A 36 -3.24 4.78 6.12
N ASP A 37 -2.01 5.29 6.16
CA ASP A 37 -0.82 4.71 5.54
C ASP A 37 0.04 4.06 6.63
N VAL A 38 0.27 2.76 6.48
CA VAL A 38 0.95 1.90 7.46
C VAL A 38 2.18 1.24 6.85
N ALA A 39 3.22 1.11 7.66
CA ALA A 39 4.51 0.55 7.28
C ALA A 39 4.86 -0.75 8.01
N SER A 40 4.04 -1.20 8.95
CA SER A 40 4.24 -2.47 9.67
C SER A 40 2.93 -3.15 10.06
N LYS A 41 2.97 -4.44 10.42
CA LYS A 41 1.82 -5.17 10.97
C LYS A 41 1.30 -4.59 12.28
N ARG A 42 2.19 -4.00 13.10
CA ARG A 42 1.78 -3.30 14.34
C ARG A 42 0.92 -2.08 13.99
N GLU A 43 1.38 -1.24 13.07
CA GLU A 43 0.62 -0.07 12.61
C GLU A 43 -0.68 -0.48 11.92
N LEU A 44 -0.66 -1.54 11.10
CA LEU A 44 -1.87 -2.08 10.48
C LEU A 44 -2.89 -2.53 11.54
N SER A 45 -2.45 -3.23 12.59
CA SER A 45 -3.32 -3.64 13.69
C SER A 45 -3.92 -2.42 14.42
N MET A 46 -3.13 -1.37 14.63
CA MET A 46 -3.60 -0.12 15.23
C MET A 46 -4.60 0.62 14.33
N ALA A 47 -4.35 0.66 13.02
CA ALA A 47 -5.25 1.26 12.04
C ALA A 47 -6.62 0.56 11.98
N ILE A 48 -6.62 -0.77 12.07
CA ILE A 48 -7.86 -1.56 12.14
C ILE A 48 -8.61 -1.23 13.44
N LYS A 49 -7.90 -1.19 14.58
CA LYS A 49 -8.48 -0.86 15.88
C LYS A 49 -9.04 0.57 15.96
N SER A 50 -8.49 1.52 15.20
CA SER A 50 -9.02 2.88 15.12
C SER A 50 -10.25 3.01 14.22
N GLY A 51 -10.76 1.93 13.65
CA GLY A 51 -11.96 1.94 12.79
C GLY A 51 -11.70 2.48 11.38
N ALA A 52 -10.44 2.47 10.91
CA ALA A 52 -10.14 2.98 9.57
C ALA A 52 -10.77 2.11 8.49
N SER A 53 -11.56 2.73 7.61
CA SER A 53 -12.22 2.05 6.47
C SER A 53 -11.36 1.95 5.21
N LYS A 54 -10.24 2.69 5.16
CA LYS A 54 -9.30 2.70 4.04
C LYS A 54 -7.87 2.70 4.55
N ILE A 55 -7.13 1.64 4.27
CA ILE A 55 -5.74 1.47 4.69
C ILE A 55 -4.87 1.16 3.46
N VAL A 56 -3.70 1.78 3.38
CA VAL A 56 -2.65 1.42 2.42
C VAL A 56 -1.45 0.90 3.19
N TYR A 57 -0.94 -0.28 2.82
CA TYR A 57 0.24 -0.88 3.43
C TYR A 57 1.46 -0.67 2.53
N PHE A 58 2.23 0.37 2.85
CA PHE A 58 3.33 0.90 2.04
C PHE A 58 4.68 0.65 2.73
N SER A 59 5.21 -0.58 2.63
CA SER A 59 6.51 -0.93 3.21
C SER A 59 7.26 -1.93 2.34
N PRO A 60 8.58 -1.78 2.10
CA PRO A 60 9.37 -2.87 1.53
C PRO A 60 9.50 -4.01 2.54
N GLY A 61 9.68 -5.24 2.04
CA GLY A 61 10.09 -6.36 2.89
C GLY A 61 9.00 -6.90 3.82
N LYS A 62 7.72 -6.80 3.44
CA LYS A 62 6.62 -7.39 4.22
C LYS A 62 6.85 -8.90 4.39
N SER A 63 6.83 -9.41 5.60
CA SER A 63 6.93 -10.86 5.87
C SER A 63 5.69 -11.61 5.39
N ASP A 64 5.75 -12.94 5.30
CA ASP A 64 4.55 -13.73 4.98
C ASP A 64 3.44 -13.53 6.00
N ASP A 65 3.80 -13.38 7.29
CA ASP A 65 2.86 -13.06 8.35
C ASP A 65 2.20 -11.69 8.19
N ASP A 66 2.94 -10.70 7.69
CA ASP A 66 2.40 -9.37 7.39
C ASP A 66 1.42 -9.43 6.23
N LEU A 67 1.78 -10.15 5.16
CA LEU A 67 0.93 -10.32 3.98
C LEU A 67 -0.33 -11.12 4.31
N ILE A 68 -0.21 -12.22 5.06
CA ILE A 68 -1.37 -13.01 5.53
C ILE A 68 -2.28 -12.12 6.38
N TYR A 69 -1.73 -11.34 7.31
CA TYR A 69 -2.53 -10.45 8.15
C TYR A 69 -3.25 -9.39 7.30
N ALA A 70 -2.57 -8.78 6.33
CA ALA A 70 -3.19 -7.82 5.42
C ALA A 70 -4.31 -8.45 4.58
N VAL A 71 -4.10 -9.65 4.02
CA VAL A 71 -5.11 -10.38 3.21
C VAL A 71 -6.34 -10.77 4.05
N LYS A 72 -6.18 -11.00 5.36
CA LYS A 72 -7.35 -11.24 6.24
C LYS A 72 -8.31 -10.04 6.25
N HIS A 73 -7.80 -8.83 6.07
CA HIS A 73 -8.53 -7.55 6.09
C HIS A 73 -8.59 -6.88 4.71
N ALA A 74 -8.65 -7.69 3.63
CA ALA A 74 -8.58 -7.22 2.25
C ALA A 74 -9.74 -6.29 1.81
N ASP A 75 -10.82 -6.22 2.58
CA ASP A 75 -11.96 -5.32 2.39
C ASP A 75 -11.61 -3.84 2.63
N ILE A 76 -10.65 -3.57 3.50
CA ILE A 76 -10.21 -2.21 3.86
C ILE A 76 -8.73 -1.96 3.56
N VAL A 77 -7.92 -3.01 3.39
CA VAL A 77 -6.47 -2.94 3.16
C VAL A 77 -6.11 -3.07 1.69
N ARG A 78 -5.31 -2.12 1.21
CA ARG A 78 -4.61 -2.18 -0.08
C ARG A 78 -3.13 -2.43 0.15
N ILE A 79 -2.55 -3.39 -0.56
CA ILE A 79 -1.12 -3.74 -0.40
C ILE A 79 -0.32 -3.12 -1.53
N HIS A 80 0.72 -2.35 -1.22
CA HIS A 80 1.64 -1.84 -2.23
C HIS A 80 2.84 -2.77 -2.39
N ILE A 81 2.93 -3.43 -3.54
CA ILE A 81 4.02 -4.34 -3.89
C ILE A 81 5.29 -3.56 -4.16
N ASP A 82 6.34 -3.94 -3.45
CA ASP A 82 7.65 -3.29 -3.56
C ASP A 82 8.65 -4.12 -4.40
N SER A 83 8.41 -5.42 -4.59
CA SER A 83 9.30 -6.31 -5.33
C SER A 83 8.58 -7.49 -6.00
N PHE A 84 9.24 -8.11 -6.99
CA PHE A 84 8.78 -9.37 -7.61
C PHE A 84 8.60 -10.50 -6.60
N ASN A 85 9.49 -10.59 -5.59
CA ASN A 85 9.37 -11.62 -4.58
C ASN A 85 8.11 -11.43 -3.71
N GLU A 86 7.75 -10.18 -3.41
CA GLU A 86 6.53 -9.87 -2.69
C GLU A 86 5.27 -10.20 -3.52
N LEU A 87 5.28 -9.91 -4.82
CA LEU A 87 4.22 -10.34 -5.75
C LEU A 87 4.00 -11.85 -5.69
N ARG A 88 5.07 -12.65 -5.84
CA ARG A 88 4.98 -14.12 -5.82
C ARG A 88 4.43 -14.66 -4.51
N ARG A 89 4.93 -14.16 -3.38
CA ARG A 89 4.46 -14.60 -2.05
C ARG A 89 3.00 -14.22 -1.84
N LEU A 90 2.61 -12.98 -2.18
CA LEU A 90 1.22 -12.55 -2.08
C LEU A 90 0.29 -13.36 -2.99
N GLY A 91 0.71 -13.64 -4.22
CA GLY A 91 -0.04 -14.48 -5.16
C GLY A 91 -0.30 -15.89 -4.62
N LYS A 92 0.72 -16.52 -4.01
CA LYS A 92 0.56 -17.82 -3.33
C LYS A 92 -0.40 -17.74 -2.13
N ILE A 93 -0.27 -16.71 -1.30
CA ILE A 93 -1.09 -16.51 -0.10
C ILE A 93 -2.56 -16.30 -0.48
N THR A 94 -2.84 -15.41 -1.43
CA THR A 94 -4.20 -15.10 -1.89
C THR A 94 -4.88 -16.31 -2.53
N ASN A 95 -4.16 -17.08 -3.35
CA ASN A 95 -4.66 -18.33 -3.91
C ASN A 95 -4.98 -19.37 -2.81
N LYS A 96 -4.08 -19.56 -1.85
CA LYS A 96 -4.29 -20.46 -0.70
C LYS A 96 -5.49 -20.05 0.16
N MET A 97 -5.65 -18.74 0.39
CA MET A 97 -6.72 -18.19 1.23
C MET A 97 -8.04 -17.99 0.48
N LYS A 98 -8.05 -18.16 -0.85
CA LYS A 98 -9.18 -17.85 -1.74
C LYS A 98 -9.75 -16.45 -1.49
N LYS A 99 -8.86 -15.47 -1.24
CA LYS A 99 -9.21 -14.07 -1.00
C LYS A 99 -8.57 -13.19 -2.05
N HIS A 100 -9.35 -12.27 -2.58
CA HIS A 100 -8.84 -11.18 -3.40
C HIS A 100 -8.43 -10.02 -2.51
N VAL A 101 -7.32 -9.37 -2.85
CA VAL A 101 -6.85 -8.15 -2.20
C VAL A 101 -6.46 -7.14 -3.27
N GLU A 102 -6.84 -5.89 -3.06
CA GLU A 102 -6.44 -4.81 -3.95
C GLU A 102 -4.95 -4.53 -3.79
N VAL A 103 -4.23 -4.50 -4.91
CA VAL A 103 -2.78 -4.31 -4.95
C VAL A 103 -2.39 -3.09 -5.76
N GLY A 104 -1.45 -2.32 -5.23
CA GLY A 104 -0.70 -1.27 -5.92
C GLY A 104 0.74 -1.70 -6.17
N ILE A 105 1.48 -0.94 -6.97
CA ILE A 105 2.90 -1.19 -7.24
C ILE A 105 3.67 0.08 -6.90
N ARG A 106 4.75 -0.05 -6.13
CA ARG A 106 5.71 1.03 -5.95
C ARG A 106 6.76 0.96 -7.04
N THR A 107 7.01 2.07 -7.71
CA THR A 107 7.99 2.16 -8.81
C THR A 107 9.02 3.25 -8.55
N HIS A 108 10.21 3.11 -9.12
CA HIS A 108 11.23 4.17 -9.13
C HIS A 108 11.77 4.45 -10.54
N THR A 109 12.19 5.69 -10.74
CA THR A 109 12.84 6.20 -11.96
C THR A 109 14.36 6.11 -11.85
N LEU A 110 15.07 6.26 -12.98
CA LEU A 110 16.54 6.32 -13.03
C LEU A 110 17.12 7.51 -12.25
N SER A 111 16.32 8.57 -12.03
CA SER A 111 16.70 9.72 -11.21
C SER A 111 16.92 9.38 -9.73
N HIS A 112 16.57 8.18 -9.28
CA HIS A 112 16.87 7.69 -7.92
C HIS A 112 18.18 6.90 -7.84
N GLY A 113 18.99 6.91 -8.91
CA GLY A 113 20.21 6.12 -9.06
C GLY A 113 19.97 4.75 -9.68
N LEU A 114 21.05 4.02 -9.97
CA LEU A 114 20.99 2.67 -10.55
C LEU A 114 20.46 1.61 -9.57
N TRP A 115 20.47 1.89 -8.27
CA TRP A 115 20.05 0.98 -7.22
C TRP A 115 19.13 1.68 -6.22
N SER A 116 18.00 1.05 -5.92
CA SER A 116 17.07 1.46 -4.88
C SER A 116 16.58 0.23 -4.14
N LYS A 117 16.59 0.28 -2.81
CA LYS A 117 15.93 -0.73 -1.96
C LYS A 117 14.40 -0.65 -1.99
N TYR A 118 13.85 0.37 -2.67
CA TYR A 118 12.42 0.66 -2.72
C TYR A 118 11.88 0.55 -4.14
N GLY A 119 10.84 -0.26 -4.29
CA GLY A 119 10.02 -0.35 -5.48
C GLY A 119 10.73 -0.97 -6.68
N ILE A 120 9.95 -1.10 -7.75
CA ILE A 120 10.36 -1.77 -8.99
C ILE A 120 10.82 -0.72 -10.01
N PRO A 121 11.97 -0.91 -10.68
CA PRO A 121 12.39 0.02 -11.73
C PRO A 121 11.30 0.10 -12.82
N ILE A 122 10.99 1.29 -13.31
CA ILE A 122 9.97 1.46 -14.37
C ILE A 122 10.24 0.56 -15.59
N LYS A 123 11.51 0.38 -15.97
CA LYS A 123 11.91 -0.54 -17.05
C LYS A 123 11.49 -2.00 -16.81
N GLY A 124 11.34 -2.41 -15.55
CA GLY A 124 10.93 -3.75 -15.14
C GLY A 124 9.41 -3.97 -15.14
N LEU A 125 8.59 -2.92 -15.34
CA LEU A 125 7.14 -3.03 -15.23
C LEU A 125 6.52 -4.02 -16.23
N LYS A 126 7.00 -4.07 -17.47
CA LYS A 126 6.49 -5.04 -18.47
C LYS A 126 6.65 -6.48 -17.99
N LYS A 127 7.79 -6.80 -17.35
CA LYS A 127 8.03 -8.13 -16.77
C LYS A 127 7.16 -8.36 -15.54
N PHE A 128 6.98 -7.33 -14.71
CA PHE A 128 6.12 -7.40 -13.54
C PHE A 128 4.69 -7.77 -13.91
N TRP A 129 4.11 -7.11 -14.92
CA TRP A 129 2.74 -7.40 -15.37
C TRP A 129 2.58 -8.83 -15.87
N LYS A 130 3.50 -9.32 -16.69
CA LYS A 130 3.47 -10.73 -17.14
C LYS A 130 3.48 -11.74 -15.99
N GLU A 131 4.19 -11.44 -14.91
CA GLU A 131 4.23 -12.30 -13.72
C GLU A 131 2.97 -12.13 -12.86
N ALA A 132 2.43 -10.92 -12.80
CA ALA A 132 1.21 -10.59 -12.08
C ALA A 132 -0.02 -11.28 -12.68
N ASP A 133 -0.10 -11.41 -14.01
CA ASP A 133 -1.19 -12.07 -14.74
C ASP A 133 -1.34 -13.57 -14.38
N ILE A 134 -0.31 -14.18 -13.78
CA ILE A 134 -0.34 -15.57 -13.30
C ILE A 134 -1.24 -15.71 -12.07
N TYR A 135 -1.46 -14.62 -11.33
CA TYR A 135 -2.18 -14.63 -10.06
C TYR A 135 -3.55 -13.94 -10.19
N PRO A 136 -4.60 -14.44 -9.52
CA PRO A 136 -5.94 -13.83 -9.55
C PRO A 136 -6.03 -12.60 -8.61
N LEU A 137 -5.09 -11.66 -8.77
CA LEU A 137 -5.00 -10.43 -7.99
C LEU A 137 -5.70 -9.29 -8.75
N PRO A 138 -6.84 -8.74 -8.27
CA PRO A 138 -7.42 -7.56 -8.89
C PRO A 138 -6.51 -6.35 -8.63
N PHE A 139 -5.75 -5.97 -9.66
CA PHE A 139 -4.95 -4.74 -9.64
C PHE A 139 -5.88 -3.54 -9.79
N TYR A 140 -6.18 -2.85 -8.70
CA TYR A 140 -6.88 -1.57 -8.77
C TYR A 140 -5.87 -0.47 -9.06
N LYS A 141 -5.83 0.01 -10.31
CA LYS A 141 -5.19 1.27 -10.76
C LYS A 141 -3.80 1.55 -10.18
N ILE A 142 -2.78 1.51 -11.03
CA ILE A 142 -1.42 1.99 -10.74
C ILE A 142 -1.47 3.36 -10.05
N LYS A 143 -1.27 3.40 -8.73
CA LYS A 143 -1.01 4.64 -7.99
C LYS A 143 0.49 4.83 -7.92
N TRP A 144 0.97 5.71 -8.78
CA TRP A 144 2.33 6.22 -8.77
C TRP A 144 2.64 6.83 -7.41
N HIS A 145 3.76 6.43 -6.82
CA HIS A 145 4.29 7.07 -5.63
C HIS A 145 5.78 7.32 -5.88
N SER A 146 6.09 8.48 -6.45
CA SER A 146 7.45 9.00 -6.47
C SER A 146 7.73 9.57 -5.08
N PHE A 147 8.62 8.94 -4.34
CA PHE A 147 9.14 9.53 -3.10
C PHE A 147 10.15 10.59 -3.50
N SER A 148 9.75 11.85 -3.50
CA SER A 148 10.67 12.99 -3.51
C SER A 148 10.44 13.71 -2.19
N PRO A 149 11.47 13.92 -1.34
CA PRO A 149 11.36 14.96 -0.34
C PRO A 149 11.18 16.26 -1.12
N ILE A 150 9.98 16.82 -1.09
CA ILE A 150 9.80 18.22 -1.46
C ILE A 150 10.46 18.98 -0.31
N ALA A 151 11.75 19.28 -0.49
CA ALA A 151 12.47 20.30 0.25
C ALA A 151 12.37 21.60 -0.53
#